data_AF-A0A5C8NQR3-F1
#
_entry.id   AF-A0A5C8NQR3-F1
#
_cell.length_a   1.000
_cell.length_b   1.000
_cell.length_c   1.000
_cell.angle_alpha   90.00
_cell.angle_beta   90.00
_cell.angle_gamma   90.00
#
_symmetry.space_group_name_H-M   'P 1'
#
loop_
_entity.id
_entity.type
_entity.pdbx_description
1 polymer ?
#
loop_
_entity_poly.entity_id
_entity_poly.type
_entity_poly.pdbx_seq_one_letter_code
_entity_poly.pdbx_strand_id
1 'polypeptide(L)'
;MTAARTAEPGARRGWLESIIASRHRPVAGDHRLGHRHVYVLPTRPGLLYGAVVATMLIASINYRLSLGYALSFLVAAVAIVAMLQTWRNLASLVLRPGRAEPVFAGDFTTLTAIVRNPGRIERFALSFLAPGMARPEHFDASSGAEQIVSLALPARERGWHPVPRLRLETRFPLGIWRAWTWWQPALRVLVYPKPEPPGASLPARLASSGDGQARGGGEQDLAALRPWRAGDSPRRIAWKAMARTASEDLIVRQYEGGELGELSLDWDLLPPGWDDERRLSRMTRWVLEADSLGVRYAMTLPGVAIVADAGPAHRERCLESLATWGLAPAASTGRSR
;
A
#
# COMPACT_ATOMS: atom_id res chain seq x y z
N MET A 1 53.64 -3.01 -2.01
CA MET A 1 52.47 -3.85 -2.34
C MET A 1 51.21 -3.05 -2.05
N THR A 2 50.74 -2.30 -3.03
CA THR A 2 49.61 -1.38 -2.89
C THR A 2 48.42 -2.03 -3.60
N ALA A 3 47.52 -2.63 -2.83
CA ALA A 3 46.34 -3.30 -3.36
C ALA A 3 45.36 -2.24 -3.90
N ALA A 4 45.23 -2.20 -5.23
CA ALA A 4 44.26 -1.38 -5.92
C ALA A 4 42.85 -1.92 -5.61
N ARG A 5 42.02 -1.09 -4.95
CA ARG A 5 40.58 -1.33 -4.81
C ARG A 5 39.94 -1.29 -6.21
N THR A 6 39.65 -2.47 -6.74
CA THR A 6 38.80 -2.65 -7.92
C THR A 6 37.38 -2.24 -7.56
N ALA A 7 37.01 -1.01 -7.95
CA ALA A 7 35.64 -0.53 -7.85
C ALA A 7 34.74 -1.37 -8.78
N GLU A 8 33.78 -2.09 -8.20
CA GLU A 8 32.81 -2.86 -8.95
C GLU A 8 32.04 -1.99 -9.97
N PRO A 9 31.93 -2.42 -11.23
CA PRO A 9 31.27 -1.64 -12.29
C PRO A 9 29.76 -1.43 -12.08
N GLY A 10 29.13 -2.11 -11.11
CA GLY A 10 27.74 -1.91 -10.71
C GLY A 10 27.52 -0.70 -9.76
N ALA A 11 28.47 -0.44 -8.86
CA ALA A 11 28.34 0.57 -7.82
C ALA A 11 28.36 2.01 -8.36
N ARG A 12 29.14 2.26 -9.43
CA ARG A 12 29.24 3.57 -10.08
C ARG A 12 27.97 3.97 -10.85
N ARG A 13 27.23 2.99 -11.41
CA ARG A 13 25.96 3.23 -12.13
C ARG A 13 24.83 3.60 -11.16
N GLY A 14 24.76 2.93 -10.00
CA GLY A 14 23.78 3.28 -8.95
C GLY A 14 24.00 4.67 -8.35
N TRP A 15 25.26 5.12 -8.23
CA TRP A 15 25.60 6.45 -7.72
C TRP A 15 25.22 7.60 -8.67
N LEU A 16 25.42 7.43 -9.99
CA LEU A 16 24.95 8.42 -10.97
C LEU A 16 23.43 8.45 -11.07
N GLU A 17 22.77 7.29 -11.03
CA GLU A 17 21.31 7.20 -11.01
C GLU A 17 20.70 7.85 -9.76
N SER A 18 21.34 7.72 -8.58
CA SER A 18 20.88 8.34 -7.33
C SER A 18 21.08 9.86 -7.30
N ILE A 19 22.18 10.37 -7.86
CA ILE A 19 22.41 11.82 -8.00
C ILE A 19 21.40 12.45 -8.96
N ILE A 20 21.09 11.80 -10.08
CA ILE A 20 20.09 12.28 -11.03
C ILE A 20 18.68 12.22 -10.42
N ALA A 21 18.39 11.20 -9.59
CA ALA A 21 17.13 11.09 -8.87
C ALA A 21 16.90 12.26 -7.90
N SER A 22 17.96 12.79 -7.27
CA SER A 22 17.88 13.88 -6.27
C SER A 22 17.20 15.17 -6.77
N ARG A 23 17.18 15.41 -8.09
CA ARG A 23 16.63 16.62 -8.71
C ARG A 23 15.13 16.58 -9.00
N HIS A 24 14.47 15.43 -8.84
CA HIS A 24 13.04 15.31 -9.13
C HIS A 24 12.21 15.63 -7.88
N ARG A 25 11.42 16.70 -7.96
CA ARG A 25 10.44 17.10 -6.94
C ARG A 25 9.19 16.22 -7.04
N PRO A 26 8.47 15.97 -5.93
CA PRO A 26 7.15 15.34 -5.98
C PRO A 26 6.24 16.08 -6.95
N VAL A 27 5.61 15.35 -7.87
CA VAL A 27 4.68 15.93 -8.85
C VAL A 27 3.26 15.60 -8.45
N ALA A 28 2.45 16.63 -8.26
CA ALA A 28 1.02 16.50 -8.08
C ALA A 28 0.33 16.45 -9.45
N GLY A 29 -0.64 15.54 -9.60
CA GLY A 29 -1.43 15.42 -10.82
C GLY A 29 -0.69 14.79 -12.00
N ASP A 30 -1.10 15.19 -13.20
CA ASP A 30 -0.67 14.60 -14.46
C ASP A 30 0.75 15.02 -14.81
N HIS A 31 1.68 14.06 -14.77
CA HIS A 31 3.06 14.28 -15.16
C HIS A 31 3.30 13.80 -16.58
N ARG A 32 3.35 14.74 -17.53
CA ARG A 32 3.76 14.44 -18.90
C ARG A 32 5.28 14.31 -18.96
N LEU A 33 5.76 13.14 -19.38
CA LEU A 33 7.18 12.88 -19.56
C LEU A 33 7.72 13.74 -20.72
N GLY A 34 8.40 14.81 -20.34
CA GLY A 34 9.11 15.68 -21.26
C GLY A 34 10.36 15.02 -21.85
N HIS A 35 10.72 15.44 -23.05
CA HIS A 35 11.88 14.94 -23.80
C HIS A 35 13.23 15.07 -23.07
N ARG A 36 13.34 16.02 -22.13
CA ARG A 36 14.57 16.33 -21.37
C ARG A 36 14.85 15.43 -20.17
N HIS A 37 13.90 14.59 -19.76
CA HIS A 37 14.02 13.76 -18.55
C HIS A 37 14.17 12.26 -18.87
N VAL A 38 14.31 11.90 -20.15
CA VAL A 38 14.55 10.52 -20.58
C VAL A 38 16.03 10.33 -20.82
N TYR A 39 16.65 9.43 -20.06
CA TYR A 39 18.06 9.06 -20.20
C TYR A 39 18.16 7.77 -21.00
N VAL A 40 19.11 7.70 -21.94
CA VAL A 40 19.36 6.51 -22.76
C VAL A 40 20.82 6.09 -22.61
N LEU A 41 21.06 4.83 -22.26
CA LEU A 41 22.40 4.26 -22.15
C LEU A 41 22.45 2.87 -22.81
N PRO A 42 23.63 2.45 -23.31
CA PRO A 42 23.81 1.11 -23.83
C PRO A 42 23.75 0.07 -22.71
N THR A 43 23.07 -1.05 -22.97
CA THR A 43 23.03 -2.20 -22.07
C THR A 43 24.32 -3.03 -22.19
N ARG A 44 24.48 -4.08 -21.37
CA ARG A 44 25.60 -5.02 -21.54
C ARG A 44 25.59 -5.67 -22.94
N PRO A 45 24.45 -6.21 -23.44
CA PRO A 45 24.34 -6.63 -24.83
C PRO A 45 24.64 -5.52 -25.84
N GLY A 46 24.20 -4.28 -25.58
CA GLY A 46 24.49 -3.13 -26.46
C GLY A 46 25.98 -2.81 -26.57
N LEU A 47 26.75 -2.95 -25.48
CA LEU A 47 28.20 -2.79 -25.52
C LEU A 47 28.88 -3.89 -26.34
N LEU A 48 28.44 -5.15 -26.18
CA LEU A 48 28.92 -6.27 -27.01
C LEU A 48 28.59 -6.04 -28.49
N TYR A 49 27.37 -5.61 -28.79
CA TYR A 49 26.95 -5.24 -30.14
C TYR A 49 27.88 -4.17 -30.74
N GLY A 50 28.16 -3.10 -29.98
CA GLY A 50 29.09 -2.06 -30.39
C GLY A 50 30.51 -2.59 -30.62
N ALA A 51 31.00 -3.49 -29.78
CA ALA A 51 32.30 -4.13 -29.96
C ALA A 51 32.36 -4.99 -31.24
N VAL A 52 31.30 -5.74 -31.56
CA VAL A 52 31.21 -6.51 -32.81
C VAL A 52 31.23 -5.59 -34.02
N VAL A 53 30.43 -4.52 -34.02
CA VAL A 53 30.42 -3.52 -35.11
C VAL A 53 31.80 -2.87 -35.29
N ALA A 54 32.48 -2.52 -34.19
CA ALA A 54 33.82 -1.96 -34.24
C ALA A 54 34.83 -2.96 -34.83
N THR A 55 34.79 -4.23 -34.41
CA THR A 55 35.65 -5.29 -34.96
C THR A 55 35.39 -5.52 -36.44
N MET A 56 34.12 -5.56 -36.87
CA MET A 56 33.76 -5.67 -38.29
C MET A 56 34.30 -4.49 -39.11
N LEU A 57 34.22 -3.28 -38.57
CA LEU A 57 34.74 -2.09 -39.23
C LEU A 57 36.27 -2.15 -39.34
N ILE A 58 36.98 -2.51 -38.26
CA ILE A 58 38.44 -2.66 -38.26
C ILE A 58 38.88 -3.74 -39.27
N ALA A 59 38.20 -4.89 -39.29
CA ALA A 59 38.46 -5.94 -40.27
C ALA A 59 38.24 -5.44 -41.70
N SER A 60 37.14 -4.72 -41.95
CA SER A 60 36.84 -4.15 -43.27
C SER A 60 37.90 -3.14 -43.73
N ILE A 61 38.43 -2.34 -42.80
CA ILE A 61 39.54 -1.41 -43.04
C ILE A 61 40.82 -2.17 -43.40
N ASN A 62 41.17 -3.18 -42.61
CA ASN A 62 42.40 -3.95 -42.79
C ASN A 62 42.40 -4.70 -44.14
N TYR A 63 41.30 -5.37 -44.47
CA TYR A 63 41.18 -6.16 -45.69
C TYR A 63 40.69 -5.36 -46.92
N ARG A 64 40.45 -4.04 -46.79
CA ARG A 64 39.87 -3.18 -47.83
C ARG A 64 38.61 -3.75 -48.48
N LEU A 65 37.79 -4.44 -47.69
CA LEU A 65 36.58 -5.11 -48.19
C LEU A 65 35.42 -4.10 -48.27
N SER A 66 35.07 -3.67 -49.48
CA SER A 66 33.98 -2.69 -49.72
C SER A 66 32.63 -3.13 -49.13
N LEU A 67 32.28 -4.40 -49.29
CA LEU A 67 31.06 -5.00 -48.72
C LEU A 67 31.05 -4.98 -47.18
N GLY A 68 32.22 -5.12 -46.55
CA GLY A 68 32.37 -5.09 -45.11
C GLY A 68 32.01 -3.73 -44.50
N TYR A 69 32.36 -2.63 -45.18
CA TYR A 69 31.92 -1.29 -44.78
C TYR A 69 30.40 -1.15 -44.85
N ALA A 70 29.79 -1.56 -45.97
CA ALA A 70 28.34 -1.47 -46.15
C ALA A 70 27.59 -2.21 -45.03
N LEU A 71 28.02 -3.44 -44.71
CA LEU A 71 27.41 -4.21 -43.62
C LEU A 71 27.64 -3.57 -42.25
N SER A 72 28.86 -3.11 -41.96
CA SER A 72 29.18 -2.46 -40.67
C SER A 72 28.34 -1.20 -40.45
N PHE A 73 28.19 -0.36 -41.47
CA PHE A 73 27.36 0.85 -41.39
C PHE A 73 25.87 0.54 -41.34
N LEU A 74 25.39 -0.48 -42.04
CA LEU A 74 24.00 -0.92 -41.95
C LEU A 74 23.65 -1.35 -40.51
N VAL A 75 24.49 -2.20 -39.91
CA VAL A 75 24.32 -2.68 -38.53
C VAL A 75 24.44 -1.51 -37.54
N ALA A 76 25.39 -0.60 -37.72
CA ALA A 76 25.48 0.62 -36.91
C ALA A 76 24.22 1.51 -37.03
N ALA A 77 23.68 1.68 -38.24
CA ALA A 77 22.47 2.44 -38.48
C ALA A 77 21.26 1.82 -37.77
N VAL A 78 21.12 0.49 -37.77
CA VAL A 78 20.09 -0.22 -37.00
C VAL A 78 20.20 0.11 -35.52
N ALA A 79 21.40 0.16 -34.94
CA ALA A 79 21.57 0.54 -33.54
C ALA A 79 21.14 2.00 -33.26
N ILE A 80 21.44 2.94 -34.15
CA ILE A 80 21.03 4.34 -34.01
C ILE A 80 19.50 4.47 -34.10
N VAL A 81 18.88 3.80 -35.07
CA VAL A 81 17.41 3.78 -35.22
C VAL A 81 16.76 3.15 -33.99
N ALA A 82 17.30 2.04 -33.49
CA ALA A 82 16.82 1.41 -32.26
C ALA A 82 16.95 2.35 -31.06
N MET A 83 18.02 3.15 -30.95
CA MET A 83 18.16 4.16 -29.89
C MET A 83 17.01 5.16 -29.91
N LEU A 84 16.68 5.67 -31.11
CA LEU A 84 15.57 6.62 -31.30
C LEU A 84 14.23 5.97 -30.94
N GLN A 85 14.01 4.70 -31.31
CA GLN A 85 12.81 3.97 -30.93
C GLN A 85 12.72 3.76 -29.42
N THR A 86 13.82 3.36 -28.75
CA THR A 86 13.86 3.19 -27.29
C THR A 86 13.54 4.50 -26.56
N TRP A 87 14.07 5.63 -27.03
CA TRP A 87 13.74 6.94 -26.47
C TRP A 87 12.28 7.33 -26.71
N ARG A 88 11.79 7.18 -27.96
CA ARG A 88 10.39 7.46 -28.33
C ARG A 88 9.42 6.58 -27.56
N ASN A 89 9.82 5.37 -27.18
CA ASN A 89 8.97 4.43 -26.45
C ASN A 89 8.62 4.93 -25.04
N LEU A 90 9.49 5.76 -24.43
CA LEU A 90 9.25 6.35 -23.11
C LEU A 90 8.75 7.80 -23.17
N ALA A 91 9.23 8.57 -24.15
CA ALA A 91 8.89 9.98 -24.28
C ALA A 91 7.39 10.21 -24.46
N SER A 92 6.86 11.33 -23.99
CA SER A 92 5.47 11.78 -24.15
C SER A 92 4.35 10.94 -23.50
N LEU A 93 4.67 9.91 -22.72
CA LEU A 93 3.70 9.28 -21.83
C LEU A 93 3.25 10.26 -20.74
N VAL A 94 2.00 10.13 -20.29
CA VAL A 94 1.46 10.88 -19.17
C VAL A 94 1.25 9.93 -18.01
N LEU A 95 1.88 10.23 -16.88
CA LEU A 95 1.81 9.45 -15.65
C LEU A 95 0.88 10.16 -14.67
N ARG A 96 -0.09 9.43 -14.12
CA ARG A 96 -1.02 9.96 -13.11
C ARG A 96 -0.99 9.06 -11.87
N PRO A 97 -0.95 9.65 -10.65
CA PRO A 97 -1.17 8.87 -9.45
C PRO A 97 -2.63 8.40 -9.42
N GLY A 98 -2.83 7.10 -9.19
CA GLY A 98 -4.12 6.57 -8.79
C GLY A 98 -4.28 6.64 -7.27
N ARG A 99 -4.76 5.55 -6.68
CA ARG A 99 -4.93 5.41 -5.23
C ARG A 99 -3.84 4.51 -4.65
N ALA A 100 -3.58 4.71 -3.36
CA ALA A 100 -2.80 3.79 -2.56
C ALA A 100 -3.65 3.40 -1.37
N GLU A 101 -3.88 2.10 -1.20
CA GLU A 101 -4.73 1.60 -0.13
C GLU A 101 -3.95 1.55 1.19
N PRO A 102 -4.57 1.97 2.31
CA PRO A 102 -3.98 1.80 3.63
C PRO A 102 -3.79 0.32 3.96
N VAL A 103 -2.65 -0.02 4.57
CA VAL A 103 -2.30 -1.41 4.93
C VAL A 103 -1.66 -1.45 6.32
N PHE A 104 -1.54 -2.64 6.90
CA PHE A 104 -0.86 -2.81 8.18
C PHE A 104 0.66 -2.87 8.00
N ALA A 105 1.38 -2.46 9.05
CA ALA A 105 2.84 -2.54 9.08
C ALA A 105 3.31 -4.00 8.96
N GLY A 106 4.22 -4.24 8.01
CA GLY A 106 4.71 -5.57 7.64
C GLY A 106 4.12 -6.11 6.33
N ASP A 107 3.04 -5.51 5.82
CA ASP A 107 2.39 -5.92 4.58
C ASP A 107 2.87 -5.10 3.37
N PHE A 108 2.26 -5.33 2.21
CA PHE A 108 2.50 -4.59 0.97
C PHE A 108 1.30 -3.72 0.63
N THR A 109 1.52 -2.42 0.42
CA THR A 109 0.49 -1.53 -0.14
C THR A 109 0.46 -1.64 -1.65
N THR A 110 -0.74 -1.63 -2.22
CA THR A 110 -0.94 -1.59 -3.67
C THR A 110 -1.11 -0.13 -4.09
N LEU A 111 -0.12 0.38 -4.82
CA LEU A 111 -0.20 1.67 -5.48
C LEU A 111 -0.70 1.49 -6.91
N THR A 112 -1.83 2.11 -7.23
CA THR A 112 -2.32 2.19 -8.61
C THR A 112 -1.65 3.36 -9.34
N ALA A 113 -0.94 3.08 -10.43
CA ALA A 113 -0.42 4.07 -11.35
C ALA A 113 -1.20 4.02 -12.66
N ILE A 114 -1.60 5.18 -13.18
CA ILE A 114 -2.30 5.29 -14.47
C ILE A 114 -1.31 5.85 -15.49
N VAL A 115 -1.09 5.09 -16.56
CA VAL A 115 -0.20 5.46 -17.67
C VAL A 115 -1.03 5.71 -18.91
N ARG A 116 -1.10 6.96 -19.34
CA ARG A 116 -1.79 7.35 -20.57
C ARG A 116 -0.79 7.52 -21.70
N ASN A 117 -1.07 6.87 -22.82
CA ASN A 117 -0.34 7.06 -24.07
C ASN A 117 -1.17 7.93 -25.02
N PRO A 118 -0.92 9.25 -25.09
CA PRO A 118 -1.67 10.13 -25.99
C PRO A 118 -1.27 9.97 -27.47
N GLY A 119 -0.20 9.23 -27.75
CA GLY A 119 0.32 9.07 -29.10
C GLY A 119 -0.42 7.99 -29.90
N ARG A 120 -0.19 8.01 -31.22
CA ARG A 120 -0.67 6.98 -32.17
C ARG A 120 0.19 5.71 -32.21
N ILE A 121 1.29 5.70 -31.45
CA ILE A 121 2.29 4.62 -31.45
C ILE A 121 2.18 3.90 -30.13
N GLU A 122 1.99 2.59 -30.19
CA GLU A 122 1.97 1.70 -29.04
C GLU A 122 3.33 1.68 -28.35
N ARG A 123 3.32 1.59 -27.01
CA ARG A 123 4.54 1.51 -26.22
C ARG A 123 4.65 0.13 -25.62
N PHE A 124 5.82 -0.49 -25.78
CA PHE A 124 6.03 -1.89 -25.41
C PHE A 124 7.12 -2.04 -24.35
N ALA A 125 7.05 -3.12 -23.59
CA ALA A 125 8.04 -3.52 -22.60
C ALA A 125 8.44 -2.34 -21.69
N LEU A 126 7.42 -1.63 -21.19
CA LEU A 126 7.59 -0.64 -20.14
C LEU A 126 7.65 -1.37 -18.80
N SER A 127 8.46 -0.87 -17.87
CA SER A 127 8.46 -1.41 -16.52
C SER A 127 8.63 -0.35 -15.44
N PHE A 128 7.88 -0.53 -14.35
CA PHE A 128 8.05 0.24 -13.14
C PHE A 128 8.93 -0.51 -12.14
N LEU A 129 9.82 0.24 -11.50
CA LEU A 129 10.66 -0.23 -10.41
C LEU A 129 10.66 0.80 -9.27
N ALA A 130 10.45 0.34 -8.05
CA ALA A 130 10.61 1.14 -6.84
C ALA A 130 11.54 0.44 -5.83
N PRO A 131 12.12 1.20 -4.89
CA PRO A 131 12.84 0.62 -3.77
C PRO A 131 11.95 -0.37 -3.00
N GLY A 132 12.44 -1.59 -2.80
CA GLY A 132 11.74 -2.61 -2.02
C GLY A 132 10.73 -3.47 -2.78
N MET A 133 10.46 -3.21 -4.06
CA MET A 133 9.73 -4.15 -4.91
C MET A 133 10.53 -5.45 -5.10
N ALA A 134 9.84 -6.59 -5.03
CA ALA A 134 10.46 -7.89 -5.28
C ALA A 134 10.84 -8.07 -6.75
N ARG A 135 10.01 -7.58 -7.67
CA ARG A 135 10.22 -7.64 -9.13
C ARG A 135 9.70 -6.35 -9.79
N PRO A 136 10.27 -5.95 -10.94
CA PRO A 136 9.69 -4.88 -11.74
C PRO A 136 8.35 -5.31 -12.34
N GLU A 137 7.38 -4.39 -12.32
CA GLU A 137 6.08 -4.61 -12.95
C GLU A 137 6.15 -4.21 -14.42
N HIS A 138 5.80 -5.13 -15.31
CA HIS A 138 5.90 -4.96 -16.76
C HIS A 138 4.53 -4.75 -17.38
N PHE A 139 4.45 -3.84 -18.34
CA PHE A 139 3.21 -3.54 -19.04
C PHE A 139 3.49 -2.93 -20.41
N ASP A 140 2.47 -2.96 -21.25
CA ASP A 140 2.42 -2.26 -22.54
C ASP A 140 1.34 -1.18 -22.47
N ALA A 141 1.50 -0.13 -23.27
CA ALA A 141 0.54 0.96 -23.36
C ALA A 141 0.08 1.16 -24.81
N SER A 142 -1.13 0.69 -25.10
CA SER A 142 -1.76 0.82 -26.42
C SER A 142 -1.94 2.29 -26.82
N SER A 143 -2.02 2.54 -28.12
CA SER A 143 -2.22 3.87 -28.68
C SER A 143 -3.54 4.50 -28.19
N GLY A 144 -3.48 5.72 -27.65
CA GLY A 144 -4.65 6.46 -27.18
C GLY A 144 -5.31 5.90 -25.91
N ALA A 145 -4.74 4.84 -25.31
CA ALA A 145 -5.32 4.17 -24.14
C ALA A 145 -4.73 4.67 -22.81
N GLU A 146 -5.48 4.44 -21.74
CA GLU A 146 -4.99 4.49 -20.37
C GLU A 146 -4.78 3.06 -19.87
N GLN A 147 -3.58 2.79 -19.38
CA GLN A 147 -3.24 1.53 -18.74
C GLN A 147 -3.16 1.73 -17.23
N ILE A 148 -3.86 0.88 -16.48
CA ILE A 148 -3.78 0.84 -15.02
C ILE A 148 -2.74 -0.20 -14.63
N VAL A 149 -1.77 0.19 -13.79
CA VAL A 149 -0.69 -0.66 -13.31
C VAL A 149 -0.72 -0.68 -11.78
N SER A 150 -0.78 -1.88 -11.20
CA SER A 150 -0.77 -2.08 -9.75
C SER A 150 0.65 -2.40 -9.28
N LEU A 151 1.16 -1.59 -8.36
CA LEU A 151 2.53 -1.66 -7.86
C LEU A 151 2.51 -2.06 -6.38
N ALA A 152 3.07 -3.22 -6.05
CA ALA A 152 3.21 -3.67 -4.66
C ALA A 152 4.44 -3.02 -4.00
N LEU A 153 4.22 -2.21 -2.97
CA LEU A 153 5.26 -1.50 -2.23
C LEU A 153 5.28 -1.98 -0.77
N PRO A 154 6.47 -2.28 -0.18
CA PRO A 154 6.52 -2.71 1.20
C PRO A 154 6.19 -1.58 2.18
N ALA A 155 5.30 -1.84 3.12
CA ALA A 155 4.89 -0.91 4.18
C ALA A 155 5.47 -1.39 5.53
N ARG A 156 6.65 -0.87 5.91
CA ARG A 156 7.40 -1.40 7.06
C ARG A 156 7.02 -0.78 8.40
N GLU A 157 6.81 0.52 8.41
CA GLU A 157 6.60 1.31 9.62
C GLU A 157 5.21 1.96 9.57
N ARG A 158 4.58 2.15 10.73
CA ARG A 158 3.26 2.80 10.77
C ARG A 158 3.35 4.29 10.44
N GLY A 159 2.19 4.89 10.19
CA GLY A 159 2.04 6.31 9.96
C GLY A 159 1.94 6.67 8.49
N TRP A 160 2.06 7.96 8.22
CA TRP A 160 1.92 8.48 6.87
C TRP A 160 3.27 8.50 6.13
N HIS A 161 3.38 7.65 5.12
CA HIS A 161 4.59 7.55 4.31
C HIS A 161 4.39 8.16 2.92
N PRO A 162 5.30 9.01 2.43
CA PRO A 162 5.27 9.44 1.04
C PRO A 162 5.54 8.24 0.12
N VAL A 163 4.86 8.20 -1.02
CA VAL A 163 5.16 7.20 -2.06
C VAL A 163 6.62 7.38 -2.52
N PRO A 164 7.41 6.29 -2.58
CA PRO A 164 8.79 6.36 -3.00
C PRO A 164 8.91 6.75 -4.47
N ARG A 165 10.12 7.12 -4.88
CA ARG A 165 10.42 7.41 -6.28
C ARG A 165 10.30 6.14 -7.12
N LEU A 166 9.53 6.23 -8.21
CA LEU A 166 9.35 5.17 -9.19
C LEU A 166 10.28 5.43 -10.38
N ARG A 167 11.00 4.40 -10.82
CA ARG A 167 11.72 4.39 -12.09
C ARG A 167 10.82 3.76 -13.14
N LEU A 168 10.56 4.47 -14.22
CA LEU A 168 9.96 3.89 -15.41
C LEU A 168 11.08 3.63 -16.42
N GLU A 169 11.26 2.39 -16.87
CA GLU A 169 12.29 2.01 -17.84
C GLU A 169 11.73 1.20 -19.01
N THR A 170 12.51 1.14 -20.09
CA THR A 170 12.25 0.26 -21.23
C THR A 170 13.56 -0.13 -21.92
N ARG A 171 13.56 -1.31 -22.53
CA ARG A 171 14.65 -1.82 -23.38
C ARG A 171 14.18 -2.19 -24.79
N PHE A 172 12.93 -1.87 -25.13
CA PHE A 172 12.38 -2.08 -26.45
C PHE A 172 13.11 -1.20 -27.49
N PRO A 173 13.33 -1.65 -28.73
CA PRO A 173 12.96 -2.97 -29.28
C PRO A 173 14.01 -4.07 -29.11
N LEU A 174 15.29 -3.74 -29.36
CA LEU A 174 16.35 -4.77 -29.52
C LEU A 174 17.10 -5.10 -28.22
N GLY A 175 16.80 -4.44 -27.10
CA GLY A 175 17.51 -4.66 -25.84
C GLY A 175 18.93 -4.09 -25.77
N ILE A 176 19.44 -3.47 -26.85
CA ILE A 176 20.77 -2.84 -26.90
C ILE A 176 20.84 -1.50 -26.15
N TRP A 177 19.72 -0.80 -26.06
CA TRP A 177 19.58 0.46 -25.32
C TRP A 177 18.63 0.27 -24.15
N ARG A 178 18.86 1.03 -23.08
CA ARG A 178 17.93 1.18 -21.96
C ARG A 178 17.57 2.65 -21.83
N ALA A 179 16.29 2.96 -21.96
CA ALA A 179 15.75 4.27 -21.60
C ALA A 179 15.12 4.21 -20.21
N TRP A 180 15.31 5.24 -19.39
CA TRP A 180 14.59 5.37 -18.12
C TRP A 180 14.33 6.83 -17.73
N THR A 181 13.37 6.99 -16.83
CA THR A 181 13.01 8.26 -16.20
C THR A 181 12.59 8.04 -14.74
N TRP A 182 12.62 9.10 -13.95
CA TRP A 182 12.17 9.10 -12.56
C TRP A 182 10.83 9.82 -12.43
N TRP A 183 9.92 9.23 -11.68
CA TRP A 183 8.64 9.84 -11.34
C TRP A 183 8.38 9.65 -9.84
N GLN A 184 8.08 10.75 -9.14
CA GLN A 184 7.68 10.70 -7.74
C GLN A 184 6.25 11.25 -7.63
N PRO A 185 5.25 10.39 -7.42
CA PRO A 185 3.89 10.84 -7.18
C PRO A 185 3.82 11.61 -5.85
N ALA A 186 3.16 12.78 -5.83
CA ALA A 186 2.85 13.51 -4.60
C ALA A 186 1.68 12.85 -3.83
N LEU A 187 1.79 11.55 -3.59
CA LEU A 187 0.82 10.74 -2.87
C LEU A 187 1.44 10.25 -1.55
N ARG A 188 0.60 10.04 -0.54
CA ARG A 188 0.99 9.46 0.74
C ARG A 188 0.11 8.26 1.04
N VAL A 189 0.69 7.27 1.71
CA VAL A 189 0.02 6.05 2.12
C VAL A 189 -0.03 6.03 3.64
N LEU A 190 -1.19 5.71 4.18
CA LEU A 190 -1.36 5.48 5.61
C LEU A 190 -1.05 4.01 5.92
N VAL A 191 -0.11 3.78 6.84
CA VAL A 191 0.23 2.44 7.30
C VAL A 191 -0.24 2.28 8.74
N TYR A 192 -1.15 1.35 8.99
CA TYR A 192 -1.66 1.04 10.31
C TYR A 192 -0.63 0.26 11.14
N PRO A 193 -0.66 0.32 12.48
CA PRO A 193 0.17 -0.54 13.31
C PRO A 193 -0.12 -2.02 13.04
N LYS A 194 0.88 -2.89 13.19
CA LYS A 194 0.67 -4.32 12.98
C LYS A 194 -0.27 -4.88 14.07
N PRO A 195 -1.41 -5.52 13.73
CA PRO A 195 -2.27 -6.11 14.75
C PRO A 195 -1.59 -7.30 15.42
N GLU A 196 -1.85 -7.48 16.71
CA GLU A 196 -1.46 -8.70 17.43
C GLU A 196 -2.22 -9.93 16.88
N PRO A 197 -1.63 -11.15 16.95
CA PRO A 197 -2.34 -12.36 16.54
C PRO A 197 -3.71 -12.54 17.22
N PRO A 198 -4.65 -13.27 16.60
CA PRO A 198 -5.94 -13.58 17.19
C PRO A 198 -5.80 -14.26 18.56
N GLY A 199 -6.67 -13.92 19.51
CA GLY A 199 -6.67 -14.49 20.87
C GLY A 199 -6.59 -13.45 21.99
N ALA A 200 -6.39 -12.18 21.67
CA ALA A 200 -6.55 -11.08 22.61
C ALA A 200 -8.04 -10.88 22.95
N SER A 201 -8.45 -11.21 24.18
CA SER A 201 -9.81 -10.93 24.63
C SER A 201 -10.09 -9.42 24.59
N LEU A 202 -11.29 -9.06 24.12
CA LEU A 202 -11.79 -7.69 24.25
C LEU A 202 -11.90 -7.30 25.73
N PRO A 203 -11.73 -6.00 26.08
CA PRO A 203 -12.06 -5.49 27.39
C PRO A 203 -13.51 -5.80 27.77
N ALA A 204 -13.80 -5.87 29.07
CA ALA A 204 -15.17 -6.00 29.53
C ALA A 204 -16.00 -4.78 29.07
N ARG A 205 -17.25 -5.01 28.66
CA ARG A 205 -18.16 -3.92 28.28
C ARG A 205 -18.47 -3.07 29.50
N LEU A 206 -18.46 -1.75 29.34
CA LEU A 206 -19.01 -0.87 30.36
C LEU A 206 -20.54 -1.07 30.32
N ALA A 207 -21.14 -1.47 31.44
CA ALA A 207 -22.59 -1.36 31.57
C ALA A 207 -22.94 0.13 31.44
N SER A 208 -23.86 0.49 30.54
CA SER A 208 -24.36 1.86 30.50
C SER A 208 -24.87 2.20 31.90
N SER A 209 -24.43 3.34 32.43
CA SER A 209 -24.81 3.79 33.76
C SER A 209 -26.27 4.26 33.75
N GLY A 210 -27.20 3.29 33.68
CA GLY A 210 -28.49 3.36 34.33
C GLY A 210 -28.40 2.44 35.55
N ASP A 211 -28.71 2.97 36.73
CA ASP A 211 -28.54 2.31 38.02
C ASP A 211 -28.81 0.80 38.00
N GLY A 212 -27.74 0.03 38.13
CA GLY A 212 -27.78 -1.43 38.11
C GLY A 212 -26.41 -2.00 38.41
N GLN A 213 -25.95 -1.87 39.66
CA GLN A 213 -24.74 -2.50 40.16
C GLN A 213 -24.78 -4.02 39.94
N ALA A 214 -24.17 -4.51 38.87
CA ALA A 214 -23.81 -5.91 38.74
C ALA A 214 -22.36 -6.12 39.22
N ARG A 215 -22.19 -6.20 40.55
CA ARG A 215 -21.01 -6.80 41.18
C ARG A 215 -21.43 -8.08 41.90
N GLY A 216 -20.77 -9.18 41.54
CA GLY A 216 -21.01 -10.54 42.08
C GLY A 216 -21.77 -11.38 41.05
N GLY A 217 -21.23 -12.44 40.46
CA GLY A 217 -20.59 -13.55 41.14
C GLY A 217 -21.68 -14.57 41.48
N GLY A 218 -21.84 -15.59 40.62
CA GLY A 218 -22.70 -16.74 40.89
C GLY A 218 -24.05 -16.72 40.15
N GLU A 219 -24.13 -17.60 39.16
CA GLU A 219 -25.27 -18.51 38.94
C GLU A 219 -26.68 -17.91 38.83
N GLN A 220 -27.25 -18.04 37.62
CA GLN A 220 -28.66 -17.87 37.25
C GLN A 220 -29.06 -16.43 36.92
N ASP A 221 -28.77 -16.10 35.65
CA ASP A 221 -29.51 -15.21 34.76
C ASP A 221 -31.01 -15.12 35.13
N LEU A 222 -31.37 -14.13 35.93
CA LEU A 222 -32.74 -13.84 36.37
C LEU A 222 -33.50 -13.17 35.22
N ALA A 223 -33.76 -13.94 34.17
CA ALA A 223 -34.71 -13.54 33.15
C ALA A 223 -36.11 -13.44 33.80
N ALA A 224 -36.68 -12.24 33.85
CA ALA A 224 -38.04 -12.03 34.32
C ALA A 224 -39.01 -12.87 33.46
N LEU A 225 -39.71 -13.79 34.11
CA LEU A 225 -40.71 -14.63 33.49
C LEU A 225 -42.04 -13.89 33.51
N ARG A 226 -42.61 -13.63 32.32
CA ARG A 226 -43.88 -12.92 32.19
C ARG A 226 -44.90 -13.80 31.42
N PRO A 227 -46.20 -13.74 31.77
CA PRO A 227 -47.24 -14.37 30.96
C PRO A 227 -47.27 -13.80 29.54
N TRP A 228 -47.37 -14.71 28.56
CA TRP A 228 -47.43 -14.45 27.13
C TRP A 228 -48.58 -13.52 26.79
N ARG A 229 -48.34 -12.52 25.95
CA ARG A 229 -49.39 -11.68 25.37
C ARG A 229 -49.44 -11.87 23.86
N ALA A 230 -50.63 -11.70 23.29
CA ALA A 230 -50.81 -11.68 21.84
C ALA A 230 -49.91 -10.60 21.22
N GLY A 231 -48.86 -11.03 20.50
CA GLY A 231 -47.78 -10.18 19.99
C GLY A 231 -46.38 -10.73 20.27
N ASP A 232 -46.23 -11.62 21.24
CA ASP A 232 -44.94 -12.24 21.58
C ASP A 232 -44.59 -13.41 20.64
N SER A 233 -43.35 -13.43 20.17
CA SER A 233 -42.86 -14.49 19.27
C SER A 233 -42.87 -15.87 19.95
N PRO A 234 -43.42 -16.92 19.31
CA PRO A 234 -43.47 -18.27 19.87
C PRO A 234 -42.09 -18.87 20.21
N ARG A 235 -41.01 -18.35 19.62
CA ARG A 235 -39.63 -18.82 19.88
C ARG A 235 -39.10 -18.38 21.25
N ARG A 236 -39.78 -17.45 21.94
CA ARG A 236 -39.39 -16.91 23.25
C ARG A 236 -40.10 -17.63 24.42
N ILE A 237 -40.91 -18.65 24.13
CA ILE A 237 -41.59 -19.45 25.14
C ILE A 237 -40.57 -20.24 25.94
N ALA A 238 -40.58 -20.06 27.26
CA ALA A 238 -39.68 -20.73 28.17
C ALA A 238 -40.22 -22.12 28.54
N TRP A 239 -40.19 -23.06 27.59
CA TRP A 239 -40.72 -24.42 27.75
C TRP A 239 -40.23 -25.13 29.02
N LYS A 240 -38.96 -24.92 29.39
CA LYS A 240 -38.33 -25.52 30.58
C LYS A 240 -38.85 -24.93 31.91
N ALA A 241 -39.32 -23.68 31.91
CA ALA A 241 -39.96 -23.05 33.06
C ALA A 241 -41.42 -23.50 33.20
N MET A 242 -42.17 -23.59 32.09
CA MET A 242 -43.54 -24.10 32.10
C MET A 242 -43.65 -25.54 32.63
N ALA A 243 -42.71 -26.41 32.23
CA ALA A 243 -42.69 -27.81 32.69
C ALA A 243 -42.46 -27.95 34.21
N ARG A 244 -41.90 -26.93 34.87
CA ARG A 244 -41.59 -26.97 36.31
C ARG A 244 -42.71 -26.39 37.18
N THR A 245 -43.51 -25.47 36.64
CA THR A 245 -44.54 -24.75 37.40
C THR A 245 -45.96 -25.30 37.16
N ALA A 246 -46.13 -26.29 36.27
CA ALA A 246 -47.43 -26.94 35.97
C ALA A 246 -48.58 -25.94 35.72
N SER A 247 -48.25 -24.79 35.12
CA SER A 247 -49.21 -23.73 34.81
C SER A 247 -49.64 -23.85 33.34
N GLU A 248 -50.94 -23.71 33.06
CA GLU A 248 -51.49 -23.72 31.70
C GLU A 248 -51.21 -22.43 30.92
N ASP A 249 -50.68 -21.39 31.60
CA ASP A 249 -50.35 -20.10 30.99
C ASP A 249 -48.97 -20.14 30.31
N LEU A 250 -48.93 -19.71 29.04
CA LEU A 250 -47.68 -19.58 28.28
C LEU A 250 -46.76 -18.55 28.95
N ILE A 251 -45.56 -18.97 29.35
CA ILE A 251 -44.55 -18.08 29.97
C ILE A 251 -43.48 -17.71 28.94
N VAL A 252 -43.22 -16.42 28.78
CA VAL A 252 -42.19 -15.88 27.89
C VAL A 252 -41.00 -15.39 28.69
N ARG A 253 -39.78 -15.71 28.24
CA ARG A 253 -38.55 -15.10 28.74
C ARG A 253 -38.47 -13.66 28.24
N GLN A 254 -38.66 -12.70 29.13
CA GLN A 254 -38.41 -11.30 28.83
C GLN A 254 -36.92 -11.03 29.03
N TYR A 255 -36.19 -10.85 27.93
CA TYR A 255 -34.91 -10.17 27.99
C TYR A 255 -35.24 -8.68 28.09
N GLU A 256 -34.94 -8.06 29.23
CA GLU A 256 -34.89 -6.61 29.27
C GLU A 256 -33.89 -6.17 28.19
N GLY A 257 -34.33 -5.28 27.32
CA GLY A 257 -33.47 -4.63 26.33
C GLY A 257 -32.52 -3.69 27.06
N GLY A 258 -31.56 -4.25 27.78
CA GLY A 258 -30.37 -3.52 28.18
C GLY A 258 -29.70 -3.06 26.91
N GLU A 259 -29.56 -1.74 26.77
CA GLU A 259 -28.64 -1.17 25.78
C GLU A 259 -27.36 -1.97 25.84
N LEU A 260 -26.97 -2.57 24.70
CA LEU A 260 -25.75 -3.35 24.60
C LEU A 260 -24.61 -2.44 25.10
N GLY A 261 -24.08 -2.77 26.28
CA GLY A 261 -23.08 -1.94 26.95
C GLY A 261 -21.96 -1.54 26.00
N GLU A 262 -21.59 -0.26 26.05
CA GLU A 262 -20.57 0.32 25.18
C GLU A 262 -19.21 -0.31 25.51
N LEU A 263 -18.48 -0.73 24.48
CA LEU A 263 -17.14 -1.27 24.65
C LEU A 263 -16.14 -0.10 24.72
N SER A 264 -15.42 0.05 25.84
CA SER A 264 -14.36 1.06 25.96
C SER A 264 -13.00 0.44 25.68
N LEU A 265 -12.31 0.93 24.65
CA LEU A 265 -10.95 0.54 24.29
C LEU A 265 -9.96 1.56 24.85
N ASP A 266 -9.59 1.38 26.12
CA ASP A 266 -8.75 2.35 26.83
C ASP A 266 -7.29 1.93 26.88
N TRP A 267 -6.40 2.87 26.52
CA TRP A 267 -4.94 2.71 26.60
C TRP A 267 -4.46 2.39 28.02
N ASP A 268 -5.07 2.99 29.03
CA ASP A 268 -4.66 2.85 30.44
C ASP A 268 -5.02 1.49 31.05
N LEU A 269 -5.91 0.71 30.39
CA LEU A 269 -6.21 -0.66 30.79
C LEU A 269 -5.10 -1.65 30.39
N LEU A 270 -4.15 -1.23 29.54
CA LEU A 270 -3.04 -2.06 29.10
C LEU A 270 -1.97 -2.16 30.20
N PRO A 271 -1.31 -3.32 30.36
CA PRO A 271 -0.35 -3.52 31.44
C PRO A 271 0.75 -2.43 31.49
N PRO A 272 1.07 -1.89 32.68
CA PRO A 272 2.21 -1.01 32.86
C PRO A 272 3.51 -1.78 32.59
N GLY A 273 4.38 -1.26 31.73
CA GLY A 273 5.65 -1.90 31.34
C GLY A 273 5.71 -2.45 29.91
N TRP A 274 4.61 -2.39 29.16
CA TRP A 274 4.65 -2.63 27.71
C TRP A 274 5.22 -1.43 26.96
N ASP A 275 5.95 -1.72 25.89
CA ASP A 275 6.35 -0.74 24.89
C ASP A 275 5.12 -0.20 24.14
N ASP A 276 5.24 1.06 23.71
CA ASP A 276 4.16 1.77 23.02
C ASP A 276 3.72 1.05 21.74
N GLU A 277 4.65 0.44 21.00
CA GLU A 277 4.34 -0.34 19.79
C GLU A 277 3.42 -1.53 20.08
N ARG A 278 3.71 -2.27 21.14
CA ARG A 278 2.91 -3.43 21.54
C ARG A 278 1.54 -3.01 22.03
N ARG A 279 1.43 -1.89 22.73
CA ARG A 279 0.14 -1.29 23.12
C ARG A 279 -0.69 -0.90 21.89
N LEU A 280 -0.09 -0.23 20.92
CA LEU A 280 -0.75 0.10 19.65
C LEU A 280 -1.19 -1.16 18.88
N SER A 281 -0.37 -2.21 18.90
CA SER A 281 -0.67 -3.49 18.23
C SER A 281 -1.88 -4.18 18.87
N ARG A 282 -1.98 -4.13 20.21
CA ARG A 282 -3.13 -4.62 20.98
C ARG A 282 -4.39 -3.80 20.72
N MET A 283 -4.31 -2.47 20.73
CA MET A 283 -5.46 -1.61 20.44
C MET A 283 -5.96 -1.78 19.01
N THR A 284 -5.04 -1.88 18.04
CA THR A 284 -5.38 -2.19 16.64
C THR A 284 -6.15 -3.50 16.57
N ARG A 285 -5.70 -4.53 17.28
CA ARG A 285 -6.41 -5.82 17.34
C ARG A 285 -7.80 -5.67 17.94
N TRP A 286 -7.96 -4.95 19.04
CA TRP A 286 -9.27 -4.71 19.66
C TRP A 286 -10.24 -3.96 18.75
N VAL A 287 -9.77 -2.94 18.02
CA VAL A 287 -10.58 -2.20 17.03
C VAL A 287 -11.07 -3.14 15.93
N LEU A 288 -10.19 -3.99 15.38
CA LEU A 288 -10.58 -4.95 14.34
C LEU A 288 -11.55 -6.00 14.84
N GLU A 289 -11.38 -6.48 16.07
CA GLU A 289 -12.27 -7.48 16.66
C GLU A 289 -13.64 -6.88 16.99
N ALA A 290 -13.69 -5.68 17.57
CA ALA A 290 -14.93 -4.96 17.84
C ALA A 290 -15.72 -4.65 16.55
N ASP A 291 -15.04 -4.20 15.48
CA ASP A 291 -15.65 -3.99 14.16
C ASP A 291 -16.20 -5.29 13.57
N SER A 292 -15.46 -6.40 13.68
CA SER A 292 -15.91 -7.72 13.20
C SER A 292 -17.15 -8.24 13.91
N LEU A 293 -17.35 -7.85 15.17
CA LEU A 293 -18.53 -8.18 15.97
C LEU A 293 -19.70 -7.20 15.75
N GLY A 294 -19.48 -6.11 15.02
CA GLY A 294 -20.48 -5.08 14.76
C GLY A 294 -20.95 -4.33 16.01
N VAL A 295 -20.15 -4.29 17.07
CA VAL A 295 -20.48 -3.60 18.32
C VAL A 295 -20.05 -2.14 18.26
N ARG A 296 -20.72 -1.28 19.05
CA ARG A 296 -20.29 0.11 19.26
C ARG A 296 -19.16 0.15 20.27
N TYR A 297 -18.10 0.90 19.96
CA TYR A 297 -16.94 1.03 20.83
C TYR A 297 -16.38 2.44 20.85
N ALA A 298 -15.91 2.89 22.01
CA ALA A 298 -15.11 4.10 22.18
C ALA A 298 -13.63 3.73 22.21
N MET A 299 -12.74 4.67 21.87
CA MET A 299 -11.30 4.45 21.95
C MET A 299 -10.62 5.64 22.61
N THR A 300 -9.84 5.36 23.66
CA THR A 300 -9.06 6.37 24.39
C THR A 300 -7.58 6.08 24.22
N LEU A 301 -6.88 7.03 23.61
CA LEU A 301 -5.43 7.09 23.48
C LEU A 301 -4.92 8.29 24.29
N PRO A 302 -3.64 8.30 24.72
CA PRO A 302 -3.08 9.46 25.39
C PRO A 302 -3.17 10.70 24.50
N GLY A 303 -3.97 11.68 24.91
CA GLY A 303 -4.22 12.92 24.16
C GLY A 303 -5.28 12.83 23.04
N VAL A 304 -5.90 11.67 22.80
CA VAL A 304 -6.94 11.49 21.76
C VAL A 304 -8.06 10.62 22.31
N ALA A 305 -9.28 11.16 22.41
CA ALA A 305 -10.47 10.42 22.79
C ALA A 305 -11.47 10.38 21.64
N ILE A 306 -11.90 9.18 21.25
CA ILE A 306 -12.89 8.97 20.18
C ILE A 306 -14.14 8.37 20.80
N VAL A 307 -15.26 9.07 20.61
CA VAL A 307 -16.59 8.71 21.14
C VAL A 307 -17.12 7.42 20.51
N ALA A 308 -17.96 6.69 21.26
CA ALA A 308 -18.53 5.42 20.85
C ALA A 308 -19.37 5.51 19.57
N ASP A 309 -18.92 4.81 18.53
CA ASP A 309 -19.64 4.71 17.26
C ASP A 309 -19.42 3.31 16.65
N ALA A 310 -20.02 3.03 15.51
CA ALA A 310 -19.86 1.77 14.80
C ALA A 310 -19.71 1.96 13.29
N GLY A 311 -19.16 0.93 12.63
CA GLY A 311 -19.07 0.84 11.18
C GLY A 311 -17.74 1.31 10.59
N PRO A 312 -17.61 1.22 9.25
CA PRO A 312 -16.32 1.32 8.57
C PRO A 312 -15.61 2.66 8.76
N ALA A 313 -16.36 3.77 8.78
CA ALA A 313 -15.81 5.11 8.97
C ALA A 313 -15.25 5.32 10.38
N HIS A 314 -15.90 4.74 11.40
CA HIS A 314 -15.39 4.77 12.77
C HIS A 314 -14.11 3.93 12.90
N ARG A 315 -14.11 2.72 12.33
CA ARG A 315 -12.91 1.88 12.27
C ARG A 315 -11.73 2.62 11.64
N GLU A 316 -11.92 3.23 10.49
CA GLU A 316 -10.87 3.97 9.78
C GLU A 316 -10.32 5.13 10.63
N ARG A 317 -11.20 5.89 11.30
CA ARG A 317 -10.79 6.97 12.21
C ARG A 317 -9.96 6.47 13.40
N CYS A 318 -10.36 5.34 13.99
CA CYS A 318 -9.63 4.71 15.08
C CYS A 318 -8.25 4.21 14.62
N LEU A 319 -8.20 3.50 13.48
CA LEU A 319 -6.94 3.01 12.90
C LEU A 319 -6.00 4.14 12.47
N GLU A 320 -6.53 5.24 11.92
CA GLU A 320 -5.75 6.43 11.56
C GLU A 320 -5.14 7.10 12.80
N SER A 321 -5.92 7.21 13.88
CA SER A 321 -5.43 7.75 15.15
C SER A 321 -4.30 6.88 15.72
N LEU A 322 -4.47 5.55 15.70
CA LEU A 322 -3.43 4.60 16.11
C LEU A 322 -2.18 4.65 15.22
N ALA A 323 -2.34 4.85 13.92
CA ALA A 323 -1.24 4.96 12.97
C ALA A 323 -0.42 6.24 13.15
N THR A 324 -1.06 7.34 13.55
CA THR A 324 -0.42 8.66 13.64
C THR A 324 0.01 9.03 15.07
N TRP A 325 -0.44 8.28 16.07
CA TRP A 325 -0.09 8.53 17.46
C TRP A 325 1.40 8.35 17.76
N GLY A 326 1.97 9.29 18.51
CA GLY A 326 3.39 9.33 18.88
C GLY A 326 4.33 9.72 17.73
N LEU A 327 3.82 9.94 16.52
CA LEU A 327 4.61 10.43 15.39
C LEU A 327 4.47 11.95 15.30
N ALA A 328 5.57 12.65 15.06
CA ALA A 328 5.53 14.09 14.78
C ALA A 328 4.57 14.33 13.59
N PRO A 329 3.70 15.35 13.64
CA PRO A 329 2.81 15.65 12.54
C PRO A 329 3.66 15.84 11.30
N ALA A 330 3.51 14.91 10.35
CA ALA A 330 4.26 14.95 9.13
C ALA A 330 4.04 16.31 8.48
N ALA A 331 5.13 17.08 8.35
CA ALA A 331 5.12 18.44 7.85
C ALA A 331 4.17 18.54 6.67
N SER A 332 3.04 19.24 6.88
CA SER A 332 2.08 19.52 5.85
C SER A 332 2.81 20.31 4.76
N THR A 333 3.21 19.64 3.69
CA THR A 333 3.72 20.33 2.50
C THR A 333 2.58 21.14 1.93
N GLY A 334 2.58 22.41 2.32
CA GLY A 334 1.98 23.58 1.69
C GLY A 334 0.78 23.33 0.80
N ARG A 335 -0.41 23.55 1.36
CA ARG A 335 -1.57 23.98 0.59
C ARG A 335 -1.43 25.51 0.37
N SER A 336 -0.97 25.93 -0.81
CA SER A 336 -1.13 27.29 -1.37
C SER A 336 -0.44 27.30 -2.75
N ARG A 337 -0.97 27.79 -3.86
CA ARG A 337 -2.15 28.60 -4.18
C ARG A 337 -2.56 28.26 -5.61
#